data_AF-A0A8J7D005-F1
#
_entry.id   AF-A0A8J7D005-F1
#
_cell.length_a   1.000
_cell.length_b   1.000
_cell.length_c   1.000
_cell.angle_alpha   90.00
_cell.angle_beta   90.00
_cell.angle_gamma   90.00
#
_symmetry.space_group_name_H-M   'P 1'
#
loop_
_entity.id
_entity.type
_entity.pdbx_description
1 polymer ?
#
loop_
_entity_poly.entity_id
_entity_poly.type
_entity_poly.pdbx_seq_one_letter_code
_entity_poly.pdbx_strand_id
1 'polypeptide(L)'
;MKIPLDCSLADVFRRAAFMRAHPGEVALSLRRERVRHAAWHLWPEAQPCVIGVMDVADAGHAAAVARGSDLAVDRVHGGFKRHWRRAEMHPVQFDPLSPDPFPSCRLLFEARG
;
A
#
# COMPACT_ATOMS: atom_id res chain seq x y z
N MET A 1 9.00 -0.07 -1.63
CA MET A 1 9.29 -1.52 -1.45
C MET A 1 8.59 -2.32 -2.53
N LYS A 2 9.26 -3.26 -3.22
CA LYS A 2 8.60 -4.28 -4.06
C LYS A 2 8.23 -5.48 -3.18
N ILE A 3 6.98 -5.91 -3.25
CA ILE A 3 6.35 -6.86 -2.32
C ILE A 3 5.70 -7.98 -3.12
N PRO A 4 6.35 -9.16 -3.24
CA PRO A 4 5.74 -10.34 -3.84
C PRO A 4 4.55 -10.82 -2.99
N LEU A 5 3.52 -11.30 -3.68
CA LEU A 5 2.26 -11.73 -3.06
C LEU A 5 2.00 -13.22 -3.31
N ASP A 6 1.28 -13.84 -2.39
CA ASP A 6 0.80 -15.24 -2.50
C ASP A 6 -0.70 -15.34 -2.85
N CYS A 7 -1.36 -14.21 -3.13
CA CYS A 7 -2.77 -14.15 -3.54
C CYS A 7 -2.92 -13.87 -5.04
N SER A 8 -4.14 -13.99 -5.55
CA SER A 8 -4.43 -13.78 -6.96
C SER A 8 -4.44 -12.29 -7.35
N LEU A 9 -4.27 -11.99 -8.65
CA LEU A 9 -4.47 -10.63 -9.17
C LEU A 9 -5.89 -10.11 -8.87
N ALA A 10 -6.90 -10.99 -8.91
CA ALA A 10 -8.26 -10.61 -8.58
C ALA A 10 -8.38 -10.11 -7.12
N ASP A 11 -7.67 -10.72 -6.18
CA ASP A 11 -7.64 -10.27 -4.79
C ASP A 11 -6.92 -8.93 -4.63
N VAL A 12 -5.81 -8.72 -5.36
CA VAL A 12 -5.11 -7.44 -5.41
C VAL A 12 -6.05 -6.33 -5.91
N PHE A 13 -6.72 -6.56 -7.04
CA PHE A 13 -7.64 -5.59 -7.61
C PHE A 13 -8.85 -5.32 -6.71
N ARG A 14 -9.41 -6.35 -6.07
CA ARG A 14 -10.53 -6.23 -5.13
C ARG A 14 -10.16 -5.35 -3.95
N ARG A 15 -8.97 -5.56 -3.36
CA ARG A 15 -8.47 -4.76 -2.22
C ARG A 15 -8.18 -3.33 -2.64
N ALA A 16 -7.51 -3.13 -3.77
CA ALA A 16 -7.27 -1.79 -4.31
C ALA A 16 -8.58 -1.04 -4.62
N ALA A 17 -9.57 -1.73 -5.20
CA ALA A 17 -10.90 -1.16 -5.43
C ALA A 17 -11.58 -0.74 -4.13
N PHE A 18 -11.46 -1.54 -3.07
CA PHE A 18 -11.95 -1.16 -1.75
C PHE A 18 -11.30 0.13 -1.24
N MET A 19 -9.97 0.25 -1.31
CA MET A 19 -9.26 1.48 -0.89
C MET A 19 -9.74 2.70 -1.68
N ARG A 20 -9.86 2.58 -3.01
CA ARG A 20 -10.36 3.66 -3.89
C ARG A 20 -11.81 4.05 -3.61
N ALA A 21 -12.64 3.12 -3.17
CA ALA A 21 -14.04 3.38 -2.84
C ALA A 21 -14.23 4.08 -1.48
N HIS A 22 -13.21 4.08 -0.61
CA HIS A 22 -13.28 4.67 0.74
C HIS A 22 -12.21 5.76 0.96
N PRO A 23 -12.10 6.78 0.09
CA PRO A 23 -10.99 7.74 0.13
C PRO A 23 -10.94 8.55 1.43
N GLY A 24 -12.11 8.89 2.01
CA GLY A 24 -12.17 9.61 3.29
C GLY A 24 -11.64 8.79 4.46
N GLU A 25 -11.91 7.49 4.47
CA GLU A 25 -11.44 6.58 5.51
C GLU A 25 -9.93 6.30 5.36
N VAL A 26 -9.45 6.15 4.11
CA VAL A 26 -8.01 6.06 3.81
C VAL A 26 -7.30 7.32 4.31
N ALA A 27 -7.79 8.52 3.97
CA ALA A 27 -7.17 9.76 4.42
C ALA A 27 -7.17 9.91 5.95
N LEU A 28 -8.25 9.47 6.62
CA LEU A 28 -8.31 9.45 8.08
C LEU A 28 -7.29 8.49 8.69
N SER A 29 -7.16 7.27 8.16
CA SER A 29 -6.14 6.30 8.55
C SER A 29 -4.74 6.90 8.42
N LEU A 30 -4.41 7.46 7.25
CA LEU A 30 -3.11 8.08 6.98
C LEU A 30 -2.79 9.21 7.98
N ARG A 31 -3.74 10.09 8.31
CA ARG A 31 -3.54 11.12 9.34
C ARG A 31 -3.28 10.54 10.72
N ARG A 32 -4.08 9.55 11.15
CA ARG A 32 -3.90 8.89 12.45
C ARG A 32 -2.51 8.27 12.55
N GLU A 33 -2.05 7.66 11.47
CA GLU A 33 -0.73 7.01 11.36
C GLU A 33 0.43 7.98 11.08
N ARG A 34 0.16 9.28 10.89
CA ARG A 34 1.16 10.29 10.46
C ARG A 34 1.89 9.90 9.16
N VAL A 35 1.14 9.33 8.23
CA VAL A 35 1.57 9.01 6.87
C VAL A 35 1.09 10.14 5.95
N ARG A 36 2.03 10.81 5.28
CA ARG A 36 1.72 11.95 4.41
C ARG A 36 1.25 11.51 3.02
N HIS A 37 1.77 10.37 2.56
CA HIS A 37 1.49 9.85 1.23
C HIS A 37 1.56 8.32 1.25
N ALA A 38 0.61 7.67 0.58
CA ALA A 38 0.62 6.25 0.34
C ALA A 38 0.16 5.95 -1.08
N ALA A 39 0.90 5.08 -1.78
CA ALA A 39 0.53 4.62 -3.11
C ALA A 39 0.90 3.15 -3.31
N TRP A 40 0.06 2.41 -4.02
CA TRP A 40 0.34 1.04 -4.45
C TRP A 40 0.38 0.97 -5.98
N HIS A 41 1.42 0.35 -6.52
CA HIS A 41 1.54 0.07 -7.95
C HIS A 41 1.59 -1.45 -8.16
N LEU A 42 0.94 -1.96 -9.20
CA LEU A 42 1.02 -3.34 -9.63
C LEU A 42 2.18 -3.51 -10.59
N TRP A 43 3.10 -4.42 -10.27
CA TRP A 43 4.23 -4.78 -11.12
C TRP A 43 3.78 -5.76 -12.24
N PRO A 44 4.25 -5.61 -13.48
CA PRO A 44 3.74 -6.33 -14.65
C PRO A 44 4.30 -7.77 -14.84
N GLU A 45 4.51 -8.54 -13.76
CA GLU A 45 5.03 -9.92 -13.83
C GLU A 45 3.94 -11.00 -13.69
N ALA A 46 4.29 -12.25 -14.06
CA ALA A 46 3.41 -13.41 -13.93
C ALA A 46 3.01 -13.70 -12.47
N GLN A 47 3.92 -13.42 -11.52
CA GLN A 47 3.60 -13.47 -10.09
C GLN A 47 3.06 -12.11 -9.64
N PRO A 48 1.90 -12.07 -8.94
CA PRO A 48 1.37 -10.83 -8.38
C PRO A 48 2.38 -10.17 -7.44
N CYS A 49 2.70 -8.92 -7.74
CA CYS A 49 3.64 -8.15 -6.95
C CYS A 49 3.22 -6.69 -6.92
N VAL A 50 3.26 -6.07 -5.74
CA VAL A 50 2.95 -4.65 -5.57
C VAL A 50 4.16 -3.86 -5.13
N ILE A 51 4.31 -2.66 -5.66
CA ILE A 51 5.21 -1.66 -5.11
C ILE A 51 4.42 -0.77 -4.16
N GLY A 52 4.75 -0.84 -2.87
CA GLY A 52 4.25 0.08 -1.85
C GLY A 52 5.19 1.27 -1.68
N VAL A 53 4.63 2.47 -1.84
CA VAL A 53 5.25 3.76 -1.48
C VAL A 53 4.53 4.30 -0.25
N MET A 54 5.27 4.67 0.77
CA MET A 54 4.76 5.34 1.96
C MET A 54 5.74 6.40 2.44
N ASP A 55 5.26 7.63 2.62
CA ASP A 55 5.98 8.69 3.31
C ASP A 55 5.48 8.75 4.76
N VAL A 56 6.25 8.12 5.66
CA VAL A 56 5.89 7.94 7.07
C VAL A 56 6.83 8.77 7.93
N ALA A 57 6.29 9.68 8.75
CA ALA A 57 7.10 10.49 9.65
C ALA A 57 7.65 9.68 10.84
N ASP A 58 6.86 8.73 11.35
CA ASP A 58 7.20 7.85 12.46
C ASP A 58 6.62 6.45 12.25
N ALA A 59 7.47 5.51 11.86
CA ALA A 59 7.06 4.13 11.58
C ALA A 59 6.59 3.38 12.84
N GLY A 60 7.12 3.71 14.01
CA GLY A 60 6.72 3.09 15.28
C GLY A 60 5.32 3.52 15.70
N HIS A 61 5.05 4.82 15.62
CA HIS A 61 3.72 5.40 15.83
C HIS A 61 2.70 4.82 14.84
N ALA A 62 3.02 4.80 13.54
CA ALA A 62 2.14 4.25 12.51
C ALA A 62 1.76 2.80 12.81
N ALA A 63 2.73 1.96 13.19
CA ALA A 63 2.48 0.57 13.55
C ALA A 63 1.62 0.43 14.82
N ALA A 64 1.80 1.31 15.82
CA ALA A 64 1.00 1.29 17.04
C ALA A 64 -0.47 1.66 16.76
N VAL A 65 -0.70 2.71 15.97
CA VAL A 65 -2.04 3.16 15.57
C VAL A 65 -2.75 2.11 14.72
N ALA A 66 -2.07 1.56 13.71
CA ALA A 66 -2.63 0.56 12.80
C ALA A 66 -3.11 -0.70 13.56
N ARG A 67 -2.41 -1.10 14.64
CA ARG A 67 -2.80 -2.27 15.46
C ARG A 67 -4.10 -2.08 16.23
N GLY A 68 -4.45 -0.85 16.59
CA GLY A 68 -5.65 -0.53 17.37
C GLY A 68 -6.80 0.06 16.54
N SER A 69 -6.65 0.16 15.22
CA SER A 69 -7.62 0.85 14.38
C SER A 69 -8.91 0.04 14.17
N ASP A 70 -10.04 0.72 14.26
CA ASP A 70 -11.38 0.22 13.98
C ASP A 70 -11.81 0.43 12.51
N LEU A 71 -11.01 1.16 11.74
CA LEU A 71 -11.30 1.49 10.35
C LEU A 71 -11.32 0.22 9.47
N ALA A 72 -12.31 0.14 8.58
CA ALA A 72 -12.44 -0.93 7.61
C ALA A 72 -11.24 -0.98 6.67
N VAL A 73 -10.72 0.16 6.23
CA VAL A 73 -9.51 0.23 5.38
C VAL A 73 -8.28 -0.38 6.05
N ASP A 74 -8.11 -0.20 7.36
CA ASP A 74 -6.98 -0.76 8.11
C ASP A 74 -7.12 -2.27 8.30
N ARG A 75 -8.36 -2.75 8.52
CA ARG A 75 -8.66 -4.19 8.52
C ARG A 75 -8.40 -4.84 7.15
N VAL A 76 -8.80 -4.18 6.06
CA VAL A 76 -8.55 -4.67 4.69
C VAL A 76 -7.05 -4.67 4.39
N HIS A 77 -6.33 -3.59 4.74
CA HIS A 77 -4.89 -3.49 4.56
C HIS A 77 -4.13 -4.51 5.42
N GLY A 78 -4.48 -4.66 6.69
CA GLY A 78 -3.92 -5.68 7.58
C GLY A 78 -4.18 -7.09 7.07
N GLY A 79 -5.38 -7.34 6.54
CA GLY A 79 -5.69 -8.59 5.87
C GLY A 79 -4.91 -8.82 4.57
N PHE A 80 -4.50 -7.75 3.89
CA PHE A 80 -3.67 -7.83 2.69
C PHE A 80 -2.22 -8.14 3.04
N LYS A 81 -1.69 -7.56 4.12
CA LYS A 81 -0.34 -7.82 4.65
C LYS A 81 -0.10 -9.29 5.02
N ARG A 82 -1.15 -10.11 5.17
CA ARG A 82 -1.02 -11.56 5.36
C ARG A 82 -0.53 -12.28 4.10
N HIS A 83 -0.83 -11.75 2.92
CA HIS A 83 -0.41 -12.32 1.63
C HIS A 83 0.98 -11.90 1.20
N TRP A 84 1.66 -11.10 2.02
CA TRP A 84 2.96 -10.54 1.68
C TRP A 84 4.06 -11.56 1.98
N ARG A 85 4.82 -11.93 0.94
CA ARG A 85 5.99 -12.80 1.08
C ARG A 85 7.17 -11.99 1.63
N ARG A 86 7.18 -11.78 2.95
CA ARG A 86 8.12 -10.90 3.66
C ARG A 86 9.59 -11.20 3.37
N ALA A 87 9.95 -12.47 3.24
CA ALA A 87 11.33 -12.89 2.96
C ALA A 87 11.82 -12.49 1.55
N GLU A 88 10.91 -12.18 0.63
CA GLU A 88 11.20 -11.84 -0.77
C GLU A 88 11.04 -10.34 -1.05
N MET A 89 10.70 -9.55 -0.03
CA MET A 89 10.59 -8.10 -0.14
C MET A 89 11.96 -7.48 -0.36
N HIS A 90 12.02 -6.50 -1.26
CA HIS A 90 13.24 -5.75 -1.49
C HIS A 90 12.95 -4.27 -1.72
N PRO A 91 13.88 -3.38 -1.35
CA PRO A 91 13.77 -1.96 -1.66
C PRO A 91 13.75 -1.76 -3.17
N VAL A 92 13.00 -0.75 -3.59
CA VAL A 92 13.02 -0.23 -4.96
C VAL A 92 13.39 1.24 -4.87
N GLN A 93 14.16 1.71 -5.84
CA GLN A 93 14.43 3.14 -5.96
C GLN A 93 13.13 3.87 -6.27
N PHE A 94 12.94 5.02 -5.62
CA PHE A 94 11.78 5.88 -5.80
C PHE A 94 12.28 7.31 -5.85
N ASP A 95 12.02 7.99 -6.96
CA ASP A 95 12.22 9.43 -7.09
C ASP A 95 10.84 10.11 -7.04
N PRO A 96 10.53 10.88 -5.99
CA PRO A 96 9.25 11.57 -5.87
C PRO A 96 9.07 12.69 -6.90
N LEU A 97 10.14 13.13 -7.57
CA LEU A 97 10.09 14.14 -8.63
C LEU A 97 9.95 13.51 -10.03
N SER A 98 10.08 12.19 -10.16
CA SER A 98 9.87 11.50 -11.43
C SER A 98 8.39 11.51 -11.81
N PRO A 99 8.03 11.88 -13.06
CA PRO A 99 6.65 11.81 -13.54
C PRO A 99 6.14 10.38 -13.69
N ASP A 100 7.04 9.40 -13.84
CA ASP A 100 6.73 7.97 -13.86
C ASP A 100 7.77 7.23 -13.00
N PRO A 101 7.56 7.16 -11.67
CA PRO A 101 8.54 6.56 -10.77
C PRO A 101 8.65 5.05 -10.95
N PHE A 102 7.66 4.39 -11.58
CA PHE A 102 7.65 2.96 -11.82
C PHE A 102 7.11 2.63 -13.22
N PRO A 103 7.95 2.75 -14.27
CA PRO A 103 7.54 2.49 -15.63
C PRO A 103 6.89 1.12 -15.81
N SER A 104 5.84 1.06 -16.64
CA SER A 104 5.02 -0.14 -16.89
C SER A 104 4.24 -0.67 -15.69
N CYS A 105 4.33 -0.05 -14.51
CA CYS A 105 3.52 -0.43 -13.36
C CYS A 105 2.16 0.28 -13.42
N ARG A 106 1.11 -0.45 -13.06
CA ARG A 106 -0.23 0.12 -12.98
C ARG A 106 -0.47 0.71 -11.59
N LEU A 107 -0.76 2.00 -11.49
CA LEU A 107 -1.23 2.58 -10.24
C LEU A 107 -2.54 1.91 -9.80
N LEU A 108 -2.54 1.33 -8.59
CA LEU A 108 -3.70 0.67 -7.99
C LEU A 108 -4.50 1.66 -7.15
N PHE A 109 -3.84 2.44 -6.30
CA PHE A 109 -4.43 3.60 -5.63
C PHE A 109 -3.33 4.54 -5.14
N GLU A 110 -3.70 5.79 -4.92
CA GLU A 110 -2.87 6.81 -4.28
C GLU A 110 -3.75 7.61 -3.31
N ALA A 111 -3.21 7.96 -2.15
CA ALA A 111 -3.87 8.84 -1.18
C ALA A 111 -2.84 9.67 -0.40
N ARG A 112 -3.31 10.81 0.11
CA ARG A 112 -2.56 11.74 0.94
C ARG A 112 -3.29 11.95 2.26
N GLY A 113 -2.52 12.02 3.36
CA GLY A 113 -3.01 12.23 4.72
C GLY A 113 -3.32 13.70 4.98
#